data_AF-N1MKL2-F1
#
_entry.id   AF-N1MKL2-F1
#
_cell.length_a   1.000
_cell.length_b   1.000
_cell.length_c   1.000
_cell.angle_alpha   90.00
_cell.angle_beta   90.00
_cell.angle_gamma   90.00
#
_symmetry.space_group_name_H-M   'P 1'
#
loop_
_entity.id
_entity.type
_entity.pdbx_description
1 polymer ?
#
loop_
_entity_poly.entity_id
_entity_poly.type
_entity_poly.pdbx_seq_one_letter_code
_entity_poly.pdbx_strand_id
1 'polypeptide(L)'
;MVLDGGQIRTLPPRPHYQSRDYNPLNGGIERWFAQVKPEVLGGAVFRQLLALCVDIFAVRDVACEIEAHQFRIEAGEVEGRPTPEGMHRDGVDWVGVFLVGRCNVVAGTTRIAIDGVPAITEFTLKDPLDAVFIDDRRVRHGVTPINRLVPGVEAHRDVLVLTFRYA
;
A
#
# COMPACT_ATOMS: atom_id res chain seq x y z
N MET A 1 -5.46 12.98 2.35
CA MET A 1 -4.99 13.85 3.45
C MET A 1 -3.85 14.71 2.93
N VAL A 2 -3.43 15.72 3.69
CA VAL A 2 -2.22 16.50 3.41
C VAL A 2 -1.47 16.73 4.72
N LEU A 3 -0.15 16.61 4.67
CA LEU A 3 0.80 17.05 5.68
C LEU A 3 1.33 18.42 5.25
N ASP A 4 1.21 19.42 6.11
CA ASP A 4 1.74 20.76 5.89
C ASP A 4 2.04 21.43 7.24
N GLY A 5 3.20 22.06 7.39
CA GLY A 5 3.64 22.66 8.65
C GLY A 5 3.62 21.70 9.85
N GLY A 6 3.97 20.42 9.65
CA GLY A 6 3.93 19.39 10.68
C GLY A 6 2.52 18.95 11.12
N GLN A 7 1.48 19.42 10.45
CA GLN A 7 0.08 19.08 10.75
C GLN A 7 -0.54 18.27 9.62
N ILE A 8 -1.33 17.26 9.99
CA ILE A 8 -2.06 16.44 9.03
C ILE A 8 -3.54 16.80 9.09
N ARG A 9 -4.12 17.09 7.92
CA ARG A 9 -5.55 17.32 7.75
C ARG A 9 -6.16 16.45 6.66
N THR A 10 -7.42 16.07 6.85
CA THR A 10 -8.21 15.43 5.80
C THR A 10 -8.54 16.44 4.71
N LEU A 11 -8.68 15.95 3.48
CA LEU A 11 -9.13 16.74 2.33
C LEU A 11 -10.52 16.22 1.92
N PRO A 12 -11.31 17.01 1.17
CA PRO A 12 -12.51 16.50 0.53
C PRO A 12 -12.20 15.24 -0.29
N PRO A 13 -13.17 14.31 -0.43
CA PRO A 13 -13.02 13.15 -1.30
C PRO A 13 -12.60 13.54 -2.70
N ARG A 14 -11.58 12.85 -3.23
CA ARG A 14 -11.06 13.03 -4.58
C ARG A 14 -10.89 11.64 -5.21
N PRO A 15 -10.95 11.53 -6.55
CA PRO A 15 -10.63 10.28 -7.19
C PRO A 15 -9.16 9.95 -6.98
N HIS A 16 -8.86 8.66 -6.88
CA HIS A 16 -7.50 8.19 -7.04
C HIS A 16 -7.15 8.15 -8.53
N TYR A 17 -6.01 8.73 -8.89
CA TYR A 17 -5.53 8.79 -10.27
C TYR A 17 -4.07 8.37 -10.33
N GLN A 18 -3.74 7.55 -11.33
CA GLN A 18 -2.36 7.19 -11.66
C GLN A 18 -2.16 7.40 -13.16
N SER A 19 -1.01 7.96 -13.56
CA SER A 19 -0.62 8.02 -14.98
C SER A 19 -0.46 6.61 -15.55
N ARG A 20 -0.67 6.46 -16.87
CA ARG A 20 -0.34 5.23 -17.59
C ARG A 20 1.15 4.90 -17.56
N ASP A 21 2.01 5.89 -17.33
CA ASP A 21 3.46 5.70 -17.18
C ASP A 21 3.81 4.82 -15.96
N TYR A 22 2.96 4.88 -14.91
CA TYR A 22 3.15 4.12 -13.68
C TYR A 22 2.22 2.91 -13.59
N ASN A 23 0.98 3.04 -14.06
CA ASN A 23 0.00 1.95 -14.07
C ASN A 23 -0.46 1.64 -15.50
N PRO A 24 0.21 0.73 -16.22
CA PRO A 24 -0.14 0.43 -17.61
C PRO A 24 -1.52 -0.22 -17.77
N LEU A 25 -2.00 -0.92 -16.74
CA LEU A 25 -3.28 -1.65 -16.76
C LEU A 25 -4.47 -0.73 -16.47
N ASN A 26 -4.37 0.13 -15.46
CA ASN A 26 -5.49 0.90 -14.91
C ASN A 26 -5.25 2.42 -14.89
N GLY A 27 -4.12 2.90 -15.42
CA GLY A 27 -3.75 4.31 -15.44
C GLY A 27 -4.55 5.12 -16.46
N GLY A 28 -4.57 6.44 -16.28
CA GLY A 28 -5.32 7.38 -17.13
C GLY A 28 -6.82 7.44 -16.83
N ILE A 29 -7.27 6.78 -15.75
CA ILE A 29 -8.67 6.74 -15.33
C ILE A 29 -8.76 7.24 -13.89
N GLU A 30 -9.70 8.15 -13.64
CA GLU A 30 -10.08 8.55 -12.29
C GLU A 30 -10.95 7.48 -11.64
N ARG A 31 -10.50 6.96 -10.50
CA ARG A 31 -11.20 5.91 -9.75
C ARG A 31 -11.75 6.46 -8.44
N TRP A 32 -13.07 6.44 -8.31
CA TRP A 32 -13.76 6.81 -7.09
C TRP A 32 -13.95 5.59 -6.20
N PHE A 33 -13.44 5.68 -4.96
CA PHE A 33 -13.58 4.63 -3.96
C PHE A 33 -14.40 5.11 -2.76
N ALA A 34 -14.97 4.15 -2.04
CA ALA A 34 -15.57 4.41 -0.75
C ALA A 34 -14.51 5.03 0.19
N GLN A 35 -14.91 6.06 0.92
CA GLN A 35 -14.01 6.73 1.85
C GLN A 35 -13.71 5.85 3.06
N VAL A 36 -12.48 5.92 3.56
CA VAL A 36 -12.11 5.31 4.85
C VAL A 36 -13.02 5.89 5.93
N LYS A 37 -13.60 5.02 6.75
CA LYS A 37 -14.59 5.44 7.74
C LYS A 37 -13.96 6.40 8.78
N PRO A 38 -14.69 7.44 9.25
CA PRO A 38 -14.16 8.42 10.20
C PRO A 38 -13.60 7.80 11.49
N GLU A 39 -14.20 6.72 11.99
CA GLU A 39 -13.75 6.01 13.19
C GLU A 39 -12.39 5.32 13.00
N VAL A 40 -12.05 4.92 11.77
CA VAL A 40 -10.74 4.35 11.44
C VAL A 40 -9.71 5.46 11.34
N LEU A 41 -10.01 6.54 10.60
CA LEU A 41 -9.11 7.71 10.48
C LEU A 41 -8.84 8.37 11.84
N GLY A 42 -9.87 8.44 12.69
CA GLY A 42 -9.81 8.92 14.06
C GLY A 42 -9.32 7.88 15.07
N GLY A 43 -8.94 6.69 14.63
CA GLY A 43 -8.40 5.65 15.49
C GLY A 43 -6.97 5.94 15.93
N ALA A 44 -6.61 5.51 17.14
CA ALA A 44 -5.25 5.69 17.67
C ALA A 44 -4.21 4.97 16.79
N VAL A 45 -4.49 3.74 16.35
CA VAL A 45 -3.57 2.95 15.52
C VAL A 45 -3.28 3.65 14.20
N PHE A 46 -4.31 4.09 13.48
CA PHE A 46 -4.13 4.78 12.19
C PHE A 46 -3.26 6.03 12.32
N ARG A 47 -3.53 6.87 13.33
CA ARG A 47 -2.72 8.07 13.59
C ARG A 47 -1.26 7.74 13.92
N GLN A 48 -1.01 6.68 14.67
CA GLN A 48 0.35 6.27 15.03
C GLN A 48 1.12 5.71 13.84
N LEU A 49 0.48 4.91 12.98
CA LEU A 49 1.09 4.44 11.73
C LEU A 49 1.42 5.61 10.80
N LEU A 50 0.54 6.61 10.75
CA LEU A 50 0.76 7.80 9.95
C LEU A 50 1.93 8.64 10.48
N ALA A 51 2.01 8.84 11.80
CA ALA A 51 3.14 9.51 12.45
C ALA A 51 4.46 8.75 12.23
N LEU A 52 4.43 7.42 12.33
CA LEU A 52 5.58 6.56 12.06
C LEU A 52 6.09 6.73 10.62
N CYS A 53 5.20 6.77 9.63
CA CYS A 53 5.59 7.10 8.26
C CYS A 53 6.24 8.48 8.15
N VAL A 54 5.66 9.51 8.79
CA VAL A 54 6.22 10.87 8.77
C VAL A 54 7.65 10.90 9.31
N ASP A 55 7.90 10.18 10.40
CA ASP A 55 9.22 10.10 11.03
C ASP A 55 10.21 9.29 10.18
N ILE A 56 9.82 8.11 9.68
CA ILE A 56 10.68 7.25 8.86
C ILE A 56 11.05 7.92 7.53
N PHE A 57 10.10 8.57 6.88
CA PHE A 57 10.34 9.27 5.61
C PHE A 57 11.01 10.63 5.81
N ALA A 58 11.14 11.10 7.06
CA ALA A 58 11.69 12.40 7.42
C ALA A 58 10.99 13.58 6.71
N VAL A 59 9.66 13.51 6.58
CA VAL A 59 8.84 14.48 5.81
C VAL A 59 8.07 15.46 6.70
N ARG A 60 8.35 15.51 8.01
CA ARG A 60 7.60 16.35 8.97
C ARG A 60 7.44 17.81 8.53
N ASP A 61 8.50 18.38 7.98
CA ASP A 61 8.55 19.78 7.54
C ASP A 61 8.40 19.94 6.01
N VAL A 62 7.97 18.88 5.32
CA VAL A 62 7.79 18.85 3.87
C VAL A 62 6.31 18.67 3.55
N ALA A 63 5.76 19.59 2.76
CA ALA A 63 4.38 19.49 2.33
C ALA A 63 4.17 18.22 1.48
N CYS A 64 3.24 17.35 1.89
CA CYS A 64 2.96 16.09 1.22
C CYS A 64 1.46 15.88 1.07
N GLU A 65 1.01 15.47 -0.12
CA GLU A 65 -0.26 14.78 -0.26
C GLU A 65 -0.13 13.32 0.21
N ILE A 66 -1.12 12.85 0.95
CA ILE A 66 -1.14 11.51 1.54
C ILE A 66 -2.42 10.81 1.14
N GLU A 67 -2.30 9.62 0.55
CA GLU A 67 -3.45 8.74 0.32
C GLU A 67 -3.38 7.51 1.24
N ALA A 68 -4.55 7.00 1.60
CA ALA A 68 -4.68 5.81 2.43
C ALA A 68 -5.63 4.83 1.73
N HIS A 69 -5.12 3.63 1.46
CA HIS A 69 -5.84 2.59 0.75
C HIS A 69 -5.97 1.36 1.64
N GLN A 70 -7.19 0.90 1.87
CA GLN A 70 -7.46 -0.35 2.59
C GLN A 70 -7.84 -1.41 1.59
N PHE A 71 -7.05 -2.49 1.52
CA PHE A 71 -7.30 -3.59 0.61
C PHE A 71 -7.57 -4.87 1.38
N ARG A 72 -8.61 -5.60 0.95
CA ARG A 72 -8.75 -7.03 1.19
C ARG A 72 -8.59 -7.74 -0.13
N ILE A 73 -7.60 -8.62 -0.21
CA ILE A 73 -7.39 -9.49 -1.37
C ILE A 73 -7.89 -10.87 -0.98
N GLU A 74 -8.86 -11.39 -1.72
CA GLU A 74 -9.47 -12.69 -1.46
C GLU A 74 -8.89 -13.78 -2.36
N ALA A 75 -8.80 -15.00 -1.85
CA ALA A 75 -8.43 -16.18 -2.61
C ALA A 75 -9.54 -17.25 -2.49
N GLY A 76 -9.97 -17.77 -3.64
CA GLY A 76 -11.02 -18.79 -3.75
C GLY A 76 -10.54 -19.97 -4.56
N GLU A 77 -11.36 -20.40 -5.52
CA GLU A 77 -10.97 -21.37 -6.57
C GLU A 77 -9.86 -20.80 -7.49
N VAL A 78 -9.79 -19.48 -7.60
CA VAL A 78 -8.75 -18.74 -8.31
C VAL A 78 -7.89 -17.99 -7.29
N GLU A 79 -6.61 -17.85 -7.60
CA GLU A 79 -5.66 -17.07 -6.82
C GLU A 79 -6.10 -15.60 -6.69
N GLY A 80 -5.85 -15.02 -5.51
CA GLY A 80 -5.96 -13.58 -5.31
C GLY A 80 -4.69 -12.89 -5.80
N ARG A 81 -4.83 -11.79 -6.54
CA ARG A 81 -3.67 -11.04 -7.09
C ARG A 81 -3.60 -9.66 -6.45
N PRO A 82 -2.70 -9.44 -5.47
CA PRO A 82 -2.55 -8.11 -4.88
C PRO A 82 -2.00 -7.07 -5.86
N THR A 83 -1.08 -7.50 -6.74
CA THR A 83 -0.45 -6.64 -7.76
C THR A 83 -0.59 -7.32 -9.13
N PRO A 84 -1.78 -7.31 -9.77
CA PRO A 84 -2.04 -8.04 -11.01
C PRO A 84 -1.16 -7.57 -12.19
N GLU A 85 -0.67 -6.33 -12.16
CA GLU A 85 0.32 -5.75 -13.08
C GLU A 85 1.74 -6.29 -12.87
N GLY A 86 2.03 -6.96 -11.75
CA GLY A 86 3.36 -7.40 -11.38
C GLY A 86 4.17 -6.31 -10.66
N MET A 87 5.50 -6.35 -10.84
CA MET A 87 6.41 -5.38 -10.21
C MET A 87 6.24 -3.99 -10.81
N HIS A 88 5.91 -3.00 -9.97
CA HIS A 88 5.59 -1.64 -10.39
C HIS A 88 6.19 -0.59 -9.45
N ARG A 89 5.88 0.67 -9.75
CA ARG A 89 6.01 1.82 -8.87
C ARG A 89 4.65 2.47 -8.77
N ASP A 90 4.35 3.05 -7.62
CA ASP A 90 3.07 3.70 -7.39
C ASP A 90 2.99 5.09 -8.04
N GLY A 91 4.14 5.68 -8.36
CA GLY A 91 4.24 7.03 -8.92
C GLY A 91 4.22 8.11 -7.84
N VAL A 92 4.76 7.79 -6.66
CA VAL A 92 4.83 8.67 -5.49
C VAL A 92 6.26 8.74 -4.97
N ASP A 93 6.49 9.45 -3.85
CA ASP A 93 7.82 9.56 -3.26
C ASP A 93 8.07 8.41 -2.27
N TRP A 94 7.09 8.12 -1.41
CA TRP A 94 7.20 7.10 -0.37
C TRP A 94 5.93 6.27 -0.24
N VAL A 95 6.11 4.99 0.10
CA VAL A 95 5.03 4.05 0.36
C VAL A 95 5.28 3.30 1.66
N GLY A 96 4.31 3.31 2.56
CA GLY A 96 4.25 2.44 3.73
C GLY A 96 3.16 1.39 3.56
N VAL A 97 3.53 0.11 3.60
CA VAL A 97 2.57 -1.01 3.52
C VAL A 97 2.57 -1.74 4.86
N PHE A 98 1.39 -1.88 5.44
CA PHE A 98 1.18 -2.53 6.74
C PHE A 98 0.24 -3.72 6.59
N LEU A 99 0.65 -4.89 7.07
CA LEU A 99 -0.25 -6.02 7.17
C LEU A 99 -1.28 -5.77 8.28
N VAL A 100 -2.56 -5.79 7.93
CA VAL A 100 -3.65 -5.74 8.91
C VAL A 100 -3.94 -7.14 9.42
N GLY A 101 -3.99 -8.09 8.49
CA GLY A 101 -4.20 -9.50 8.82
C GLY A 101 -4.11 -10.38 7.58
N ARG A 102 -3.98 -11.68 7.82
CA ARG A 102 -4.08 -12.70 6.77
C ARG A 102 -4.74 -13.93 7.36
N CYS A 103 -5.61 -14.57 6.60
CA CYS A 103 -6.36 -15.73 7.02
C CYS A 103 -6.30 -16.79 5.93
N ASN A 104 -5.94 -18.03 6.28
CA ASN A 104 -6.01 -19.21 5.40
C ASN A 104 -5.36 -19.01 4.01
N VAL A 105 -4.27 -18.24 3.93
CA VAL A 105 -3.55 -17.95 2.68
C VAL A 105 -2.09 -18.34 2.76
N VAL A 106 -1.57 -18.92 1.69
CA VAL A 106 -0.13 -19.09 1.43
C VAL A 106 0.37 -18.02 0.45
N ALA A 107 1.70 -17.89 0.35
CA ALA A 107 2.37 -16.87 -0.46
C ALA A 107 1.99 -15.44 -0.03
N GLY A 108 1.80 -14.52 -0.98
CA GLY A 108 1.75 -13.08 -0.72
C GLY A 108 3.12 -12.53 -0.35
N THR A 109 4.17 -13.02 -1.01
CA THR A 109 5.56 -12.61 -0.81
C THR A 109 5.79 -11.27 -1.48
N THR A 110 6.25 -10.31 -0.69
CA THR A 110 6.74 -9.01 -1.18
C THR A 110 8.07 -9.22 -1.88
N ARG A 111 8.20 -8.60 -3.05
CA ARG A 111 9.41 -8.57 -3.87
C ARG A 111 9.85 -7.12 -4.04
N ILE A 112 11.14 -6.86 -3.88
CA ILE A 112 11.76 -5.55 -4.09
C ILE A 112 12.91 -5.70 -5.08
N ALA A 113 12.87 -4.90 -6.15
CA ALA A 113 13.93 -4.82 -7.16
C ALA A 113 14.47 -3.40 -7.21
N ILE A 114 15.80 -3.26 -7.07
CA ILE A 114 16.49 -1.97 -7.16
C ILE A 114 16.99 -1.79 -8.60
N ASP A 115 16.77 -0.62 -9.19
CA ASP A 115 17.20 -0.39 -10.57
C ASP A 115 18.73 -0.49 -10.72
N GLY A 116 19.17 -1.16 -11.78
CA GLY A 116 20.59 -1.45 -12.03
C GLY A 116 21.17 -2.58 -11.17
N VAL A 117 20.40 -3.17 -10.25
CA VAL A 117 20.83 -4.30 -9.42
C VAL A 117 20.13 -5.58 -9.90
N PRO A 118 20.86 -6.65 -10.28
CA PRO A 118 20.25 -7.89 -10.76
C PRO A 118 19.45 -8.67 -9.71
N ALA A 119 19.75 -8.50 -8.43
CA ALA A 119 19.15 -9.25 -7.34
C ALA A 119 17.75 -8.72 -6.97
N ILE A 120 16.84 -9.64 -6.63
CA ILE A 120 15.52 -9.34 -6.07
C ILE A 120 15.55 -9.76 -4.60
N THR A 121 15.08 -8.87 -3.71
CA THR A 121 14.87 -9.20 -2.30
C THR A 121 13.44 -9.69 -2.11
N GLU A 122 13.26 -10.80 -1.39
CA GLU A 122 11.96 -11.40 -1.13
C GLU A 122 11.73 -11.61 0.37
N PHE A 123 10.53 -11.28 0.83
CA PHE A 123 10.08 -11.58 2.20
C PHE A 123 8.55 -11.59 2.24
N THR A 124 7.98 -12.18 3.29
CA THR A 124 6.52 -12.25 3.47
C THR A 124 6.16 -11.55 4.76
N LEU A 125 5.22 -10.60 4.70
CA LEU A 125 4.57 -10.05 5.90
C LEU A 125 3.63 -11.15 6.45
N LYS A 126 3.87 -11.58 7.68
CA LYS A 126 3.19 -12.72 8.31
C LYS A 126 2.28 -12.29 9.43
N ASP A 127 2.73 -11.38 10.27
CA ASP A 127 2.05 -10.99 11.50
C ASP A 127 1.45 -9.58 11.38
N PRO A 128 0.31 -9.30 12.06
CA PRO A 128 -0.26 -7.95 12.05
C PRO A 128 0.78 -6.90 12.44
N LEU A 129 0.77 -5.78 11.71
CA LEU A 129 1.74 -4.67 11.80
C LEU A 129 3.14 -4.96 11.25
N ASP A 130 3.40 -6.14 10.69
CA ASP A 130 4.53 -6.31 9.78
C ASP A 130 4.42 -5.25 8.67
N ALA A 131 5.53 -4.55 8.43
CA ALA A 131 5.54 -3.38 7.57
C ALA A 131 6.73 -3.37 6.62
N VAL A 132 6.54 -2.73 5.47
CA VAL A 132 7.62 -2.34 4.56
C VAL A 132 7.47 -0.86 4.21
N PHE A 133 8.60 -0.17 4.23
CA PHE A 133 8.75 1.24 3.87
C PHE A 133 9.58 1.33 2.59
N ILE A 134 9.10 2.05 1.60
CA ILE A 134 9.61 2.00 0.22
C ILE A 134 9.89 3.43 -0.25
N ASP A 135 11.11 3.65 -0.76
CA ASP A 135 11.43 4.81 -1.63
C ASP A 135 10.99 4.44 -3.06
N ASP A 136 9.78 4.83 -3.44
CA ASP A 136 9.14 4.42 -4.69
C ASP A 136 9.86 4.98 -5.93
N ARG A 137 10.72 5.98 -5.73
CA ARG A 137 11.57 6.55 -6.79
C ARG A 137 12.80 5.69 -7.08
N ARG A 138 13.15 4.73 -6.23
CA ARG A 138 14.39 3.96 -6.33
C ARG A 138 14.19 2.49 -6.62
N VAL A 139 13.01 1.95 -6.32
CA VAL A 139 12.75 0.52 -6.42
C VAL A 139 11.45 0.24 -7.13
N ARG A 140 11.37 -0.92 -7.78
CA ARG A 140 10.11 -1.53 -8.15
C ARG A 140 9.72 -2.53 -7.09
N HIS A 141 8.43 -2.66 -6.82
CA HIS A 141 7.91 -3.58 -5.82
C HIS A 141 6.66 -4.29 -6.32
N GLY A 142 6.33 -5.42 -5.70
CA GLY A 142 5.18 -6.22 -6.06
C GLY A 142 4.95 -7.34 -5.06
N VAL A 143 3.79 -7.97 -5.13
CA VAL A 143 3.41 -9.07 -4.23
C VAL A 143 2.95 -10.25 -5.05
N THR A 144 3.53 -11.43 -4.78
CA THR A 144 3.11 -12.65 -5.48
C THR A 144 1.61 -12.92 -5.24
N PRO A 145 0.93 -13.61 -6.17
CA PRO A 145 -0.43 -14.08 -5.90
C PRO A 145 -0.53 -14.88 -4.60
N ILE A 146 -1.71 -14.81 -3.97
CA ILE A 146 -2.07 -15.58 -2.78
C ILE A 146 -2.99 -16.72 -3.18
N ASN A 147 -2.79 -17.88 -2.57
CA ASN A 147 -3.65 -19.05 -2.75
C ASN A 147 -4.26 -19.45 -1.42
N ARG A 148 -5.48 -19.97 -1.49
CA ARG A 148 -6.17 -20.56 -0.34
C ARG A 148 -5.39 -21.78 0.15
N LEU A 149 -5.13 -21.86 1.45
CA LEU A 149 -4.45 -23.00 2.07
C LEU A 149 -5.41 -24.19 2.27
N VAL A 150 -6.60 -23.93 2.85
CA VAL A 150 -7.63 -24.93 3.11
C VAL A 150 -8.84 -24.68 2.21
N PRO A 151 -9.18 -25.61 1.28
CA PRO A 151 -10.35 -25.51 0.41
C PRO A 151 -11.66 -25.31 1.18
N GLY A 152 -12.62 -24.63 0.57
CA GLY A 152 -13.93 -24.33 1.18
C GLY A 152 -13.95 -23.30 2.33
N VAL A 153 -12.79 -22.90 2.88
CA VAL A 153 -12.70 -21.94 3.99
C VAL A 153 -12.28 -20.56 3.48
N GLU A 154 -12.89 -19.47 3.99
CA GLU A 154 -12.53 -18.09 3.64
C GLU A 154 -11.01 -17.88 3.70
N ALA A 155 -10.45 -17.21 2.70
CA ALA A 155 -9.02 -16.95 2.59
C ALA A 155 -8.79 -15.53 2.07
N HIS A 156 -8.07 -14.71 2.83
CA HIS A 156 -7.82 -13.32 2.47
C HIS A 156 -6.51 -12.77 3.06
N ARG A 157 -6.05 -11.66 2.48
CA ARG A 157 -4.94 -10.84 2.96
C ARG A 157 -5.39 -9.37 3.00
N ASP A 158 -5.30 -8.77 4.17
CA ASP A 158 -5.70 -7.39 4.41
C ASP A 158 -4.47 -6.50 4.61
N VAL A 159 -4.41 -5.38 3.90
CA VAL A 159 -3.33 -4.40 4.03
C VAL A 159 -3.85 -2.97 4.08
N LEU A 160 -3.13 -2.14 4.82
CA LEU A 160 -3.20 -0.70 4.72
C LEU A 160 -1.98 -0.21 3.94
N VAL A 161 -2.20 0.57 2.89
CA VAL A 161 -1.15 1.26 2.14
C VAL A 161 -1.29 2.76 2.37
N LEU A 162 -0.21 3.39 2.79
CA LEU A 162 -0.10 4.84 2.95
C LEU A 162 0.93 5.36 1.95
N THR A 163 0.50 6.19 1.01
CA THR A 163 1.39 6.82 0.02
C THR A 163 1.61 8.28 0.34
N PHE A 164 2.84 8.76 0.14
CA PHE A 164 3.23 10.15 0.32
C PHE A 164 3.82 10.67 -0.97
N ARG A 165 3.27 11.78 -1.45
CA ARG A 165 3.75 12.50 -2.62
C ARG A 165 4.00 13.94 -2.24
N TYR A 166 5.16 14.49 -2.56
CA TYR A 166 5.44 15.91 -2.31
C TYR A 166 4.42 16.79 -3.05
N ALA A 167 3.99 17.86 -2.38
CA ALA A 167 3.02 18.82 -2.89
C ALA A 167 3.63 19.78 -3.93
#